data_AF-A0A956RAN9-F1
#
_entry.id   AF-A0A956RAN9-F1
#
_cell.length_a   1.000
_cell.length_b   1.000
_cell.length_c   1.000
_cell.angle_alpha   90.00
_cell.angle_beta   90.00
_cell.angle_gamma   90.00
#
_symmetry.space_group_name_H-M   'P 1'
#
loop_
_entity.id
_entity.type
_entity.pdbx_description
1 polymer ?
#
loop_
_entity_poly.entity_id
_entity_poly.type
_entity_poly.pdbx_seq_one_letter_code
_entity_poly.pdbx_strand_id
1 'polypeptide(L)' 'GNFRVCRIDPAGTLETIGGTGEEGWSGDGGPALRARFGYVARVALDGDGLLVADQSNSVARRIVLR' A
#
# COMPACT_ATOMS: atom_id res chain seq x y z
N GLY A 1 10.92 8.34 0.60
CA GLY A 1 10.57 6.91 0.70
C GLY A 1 10.23 6.38 -0.68
N ASN A 2 9.89 5.11 -0.83
CA ASN A 2 9.50 4.53 -2.14
C ASN A 2 7.99 4.59 -2.42
N PHE A 3 7.18 5.16 -1.51
CA PHE A 3 5.73 5.39 -1.64
C PHE A 3 4.95 4.20 -2.21
N ARG A 4 5.35 2.99 -1.77
CA ARG A 4 4.84 1.70 -2.24
C ARG A 4 4.69 0.75 -1.06
N VAL A 5 3.73 -0.15 -1.19
CA VAL A 5 3.58 -1.35 -0.36
C VAL A 5 4.00 -2.53 -1.21
N CYS A 6 4.96 -3.31 -0.73
CA CYS A 6 5.48 -4.47 -1.43
C CYS A 6 5.27 -5.74 -0.60
N ARG A 7 5.12 -6.87 -1.30
CA ARG A 7 5.10 -8.21 -0.76
C ARG A 7 6.37 -8.94 -1.23
N ILE A 8 6.92 -9.77 -0.36
CA ILE A 8 8.00 -10.71 -0.72
C ILE A 8 7.45 -12.12 -0.54
N ASP A 9 7.61 -12.97 -1.56
CA ASP A 9 7.21 -14.37 -1.47
C ASP A 9 8.29 -15.23 -0.75
N PRO A 10 8.00 -16.49 -0.38
CA PRO A 10 8.98 -17.36 0.28
C PRO A 10 10.23 -17.68 -0.58
N ALA A 11 10.19 -17.47 -1.89
CA ALA A 11 11.33 -17.62 -2.78
C ALA A 11 12.18 -16.33 -2.87
N GLY A 12 11.73 -15.23 -2.24
CA GLY A 12 12.42 -13.94 -2.22
C GLY A 12 12.01 -13.01 -3.36
N THR A 13 10.97 -13.32 -4.14
CA THR A 13 10.48 -12.45 -5.21
C THR A 13 9.78 -11.23 -4.61
N LEU A 14 10.26 -10.03 -4.94
CA LEU A 14 9.64 -8.77 -4.54
C LEU A 14 8.57 -8.36 -5.56
N GLU A 15 7.36 -8.09 -5.07
CA GLU A 15 6.23 -7.60 -5.87
C GLU A 15 5.67 -6.32 -5.24
N THR A 16 5.40 -5.30 -6.06
CA THR A 16 4.62 -4.14 -5.59
C THR A 16 3.14 -4.49 -5.61
N ILE A 17 2.46 -4.33 -4.48
CA ILE A 17 1.03 -4.62 -4.33
C ILE A 17 0.18 -3.36 -4.15
N GLY A 18 0.83 -2.20 -3.96
CA GLY A 18 0.17 -0.90 -4.00
C GLY A 18 1.16 0.24 -4.14
N GLY A 19 0.72 1.35 -4.70
CA GLY A 19 1.50 2.57 -4.81
C GLY A 19 2.14 2.76 -6.18
N THR A 20 2.09 3.98 -6.72
CA THR A 20 2.81 4.34 -7.94
C THR A 20 4.29 4.63 -7.70
N GLY A 21 4.67 4.87 -6.45
CA GLY A 21 6.00 5.38 -6.08
C GLY A 21 6.15 6.89 -6.14
N GLU A 22 5.06 7.61 -6.41
CA GLU A 22 4.99 9.06 -6.25
C GLU A 22 4.25 9.39 -4.95
N GLU A 23 4.73 10.40 -4.23
CA GLU A 23 4.07 10.91 -3.04
C GLU A 23 2.72 11.56 -3.40
N GLY A 24 1.72 11.38 -2.53
CA GLY A 24 0.47 12.15 -2.60
C GLY A 24 -0.72 11.38 -2.04
N TRP A 25 -1.92 11.87 -2.36
CA TRP A 25 -3.19 11.23 -2.03
C TRP A 25 -4.02 11.06 -3.30
N SER A 26 -4.19 9.81 -3.75
CA SER A 26 -5.14 9.47 -4.81
C SER A 26 -5.44 7.97 -4.82
N GLY A 27 -6.46 7.56 -5.60
CA GLY A 27 -6.70 6.16 -5.95
C GLY A 27 -7.59 5.37 -4.99
N ASP A 28 -8.15 5.99 -3.95
CA ASP A 28 -9.16 5.34 -3.10
C ASP A 28 -10.36 4.87 -3.93
N GLY A 29 -10.85 3.67 -3.63
CA GLY A 29 -11.89 2.99 -4.40
C GLY A 29 -11.42 2.37 -5.74
N GLY A 30 -10.16 2.60 -6.13
CA GLY A 30 -9.56 2.05 -7.34
C GLY A 30 -8.53 0.94 -7.06
N PRO A 31 -7.81 0.48 -8.11
CA PRO A 31 -6.71 -0.48 -7.95
C PRO A 31 -5.58 0.09 -7.09
N ALA A 32 -5.12 -0.67 -6.10
CA ALA A 32 -4.06 -0.25 -5.17
C ALA A 32 -2.76 0.19 -5.88
N LEU A 33 -2.43 -0.43 -7.03
CA LEU A 33 -1.27 -0.07 -7.86
C LEU A 33 -1.33 1.35 -8.45
N ARG A 34 -2.51 1.97 -8.49
CA ARG A 34 -2.70 3.35 -8.97
C ARG A 34 -2.84 4.37 -7.84
N ALA A 35 -2.81 3.92 -6.58
CA ALA A 35 -2.84 4.83 -5.44
C ALA A 35 -1.51 5.58 -5.31
N ARG A 36 -1.58 6.83 -4.89
CA ARG A 36 -0.42 7.57 -4.36
C ARG A 36 -0.52 7.56 -2.84
N PHE A 37 0.59 7.23 -2.18
CA PHE A 37 0.72 7.24 -0.73
C PHE A 37 1.59 8.41 -0.29
N GLY A 38 1.36 8.91 0.92
CA GLY A 38 2.19 9.95 1.54
C GLY A 38 3.39 9.32 2.26
N TYR A 39 3.16 8.70 3.42
CA TYR A 39 4.20 7.94 4.12
C TYR A 39 3.59 6.71 4.76
N VAL A 40 3.89 5.54 4.20
CA VAL A 40 3.42 4.27 4.75
C VAL A 40 4.25 3.93 5.98
N ALA A 41 3.67 4.13 7.17
CA ALA A 41 4.36 3.92 8.44
C ALA A 41 4.25 2.47 8.92
N ARG A 42 3.10 1.82 8.72
CA ARG A 42 2.80 0.48 9.23
C ARG A 42 1.82 -0.25 8.30
N VAL A 43 1.88 -1.58 8.34
CA VAL A 43 0.90 -2.46 7.69
C VAL A 43 0.46 -3.56 8.67
N ALA A 44 -0.79 -4.00 8.57
CA ALA A 44 -1.33 -5.11 9.33
C ALA A 44 -2.25 -5.96 8.44
N LEU A 45 -2.32 -7.26 8.70
CA LEU A 45 -3.26 -8.15 8.02
C LEU A 45 -4.71 -7.83 8.43
N ASP A 46 -5.62 -7.89 7.46
CA ASP A 46 -7.05 -7.65 7.64
C ASP A 46 -7.85 -8.60 6.72
N GLY A 47 -8.03 -9.85 7.18
CA GLY A 47 -8.72 -10.89 6.42
C GLY A 47 -8.04 -11.20 5.09
N ASP A 48 -8.73 -10.91 3.99
CA ASP A 48 -8.24 -11.01 2.61
C ASP A 48 -7.41 -9.79 2.17
N GLY A 49 -6.99 -8.93 3.10
CA GLY A 49 -6.31 -7.68 2.77
C GLY A 49 -5.26 -7.23 3.79
N LEU A 50 -4.84 -5.98 3.61
CA LEU A 50 -3.93 -5.26 4.49
C LEU A 50 -4.54 -3.91 4.86
N LEU A 51 -4.47 -3.56 6.13
CA LEU A 51 -4.58 -2.18 6.59
C LEU A 51 -3.22 -1.50 6.48
N VAL A 52 -3.20 -0.28 5.95
CA VAL A 52 -2.01 0.50 5.65
C VAL A 52 -2.15 1.86 6.35
N ALA A 53 -1.24 2.17 7.26
CA ALA A 53 -1.17 3.49 7.89
C ALA A 53 -0.43 4.47 6.97
N ASP A 54 -1.20 5.28 6.24
CA ASP A 54 -0.69 6.32 5.34
C ASP A 54 -0.57 7.65 6.10
N GLN A 55 0.51 7.74 6.88
CA GLN A 55 0.71 8.71 7.95
C GLN A 55 0.72 10.16 7.47
N SER A 56 1.46 10.50 6.41
CA SER A 56 1.47 11.89 5.91
C SER A 56 0.10 12.34 5.39
N ASN A 57 -0.74 11.38 4.98
CA ASN A 57 -2.11 11.64 4.57
C ASN A 57 -3.11 11.51 5.74
N SER A 58 -2.66 11.20 6.96
CA SER A 58 -3.52 11.08 8.15
C SER A 58 -4.70 10.11 7.99
N VAL A 59 -4.52 9.04 7.21
CA VAL A 59 -5.55 8.02 6.98
C VAL A 59 -5.03 6.60 7.14
N ALA A 60 -5.94 5.70 7.49
CA ALA A 60 -5.76 4.27 7.27
C ALA A 60 -6.43 3.89 5.94
N ARG A 61 -5.70 3.19 5.07
CA ARG A 61 -6.21 2.65 3.80
C ARG A 61 -6.24 1.13 3.86
N ARG A 62 -7.12 0.52 3.06
CA ARG A 62 -7.21 -0.94 2.93
C ARG A 62 -6.81 -1.37 1.53
N ILE A 63 -5.92 -2.36 1.43
CA ILE A 63 -5.55 -3.04 0.18
C ILE A 63 -6.14 -4.45 0.22
N VAL A 64 -6.98 -4.82 -0.75
CA VAL A 64 -7.43 -6.21 -0.91
C VAL A 64 -6.36 -7.00 -1.64
N LEU A 65 -5.94 -8.13 -1.08
CA LEU A 65 -5.02 -9.07 -1.68
C LEU A 65 -5.85 -10.14 -2.41
N ARG A 66 -5.68 -10.22 -3.72
CA ARG A 66 -6.22 -11.32 -4.52
C ARG A 66 -5.23 -12.47 -4.58
#